data_AF-A0A7V2XIJ8-F1
#
_entry.id   AF-A0A7V2XIJ8-F1
#
_cell.length_a   1.000
_cell.length_b   1.000
_cell.length_c   1.000
_cell.angle_alpha   90.00
_cell.angle_beta   90.00
_cell.angle_gamma   90.00
#
_symmetry.space_group_name_H-M   'P 1'
#
loop_
_entity.id
_entity.type
_entity.pdbx_description
1 polymer ?
#
loop_
_entity_poly.entity_id
_entity_poly.type
_entity_poly.pdbx_seq_one_letter_code
_entity_poly.pdbx_strand_id
1 'polypeptide(L)'
;MPEEVGKGMDQRLARLEKEAIWLRAGIILALVVLALVAVAVLQLRAPVSEMADALASPATVTVKAARFVVLDAKGNVRGEFGVKGDAACVELFDASGKSICTIPASAATPAPKEAGGAKEAEK
;
A
#
# COMPACT_ATOMS: atom_id res chain seq x y z
N MET A 1 67.67 -29.57 -18.49
CA MET A 1 66.22 -29.83 -18.62
C MET A 1 65.30 -28.86 -17.85
N PRO A 2 65.61 -27.55 -17.66
CA PRO A 2 64.68 -26.62 -16.97
C PRO A 2 63.60 -26.00 -17.87
N GLU A 3 63.75 -26.03 -19.20
CA GLU A 3 62.82 -25.31 -20.11
C GLU A 3 61.45 -25.98 -20.29
N GLU A 4 61.36 -27.29 -20.09
CA GLU A 4 60.09 -28.04 -20.19
C GLU A 4 59.15 -27.71 -19.01
N VAL A 5 59.70 -27.34 -17.85
CA VAL A 5 58.92 -27.03 -16.64
C VAL A 5 58.20 -25.67 -16.77
N GLY A 6 58.81 -24.70 -17.47
CA GLY A 6 58.22 -23.37 -17.68
C GLY A 6 56.95 -23.38 -18.53
N LYS A 7 56.97 -24.15 -19.63
CA LYS A 7 55.83 -24.23 -20.57
C LYS A 7 54.56 -24.80 -19.92
N GLY A 8 54.71 -25.70 -18.95
CA GLY A 8 53.58 -26.27 -18.19
C GLY A 8 52.95 -25.29 -17.20
N MET A 9 53.73 -24.32 -16.68
CA MET A 9 53.21 -23.30 -15.76
C MET A 9 52.42 -22.22 -16.50
N ASP A 10 52.89 -21.81 -17.67
CA ASP A 10 52.20 -20.80 -18.50
C ASP A 10 50.83 -21.29 -18.99
N GLN A 11 50.72 -22.57 -19.38
CA GLN A 11 49.43 -23.16 -19.76
C GLN A 11 48.42 -23.21 -18.60
N ARG A 12 48.90 -23.43 -17.37
CA ARG A 12 48.04 -23.43 -16.17
C ARG A 12 47.60 -22.02 -15.80
N LEU A 13 48.48 -21.03 -15.95
CA LEU A 13 48.17 -19.61 -15.76
C LEU A 13 47.10 -19.11 -16.73
N ALA A 14 47.25 -19.39 -18.03
CA ALA A 14 46.27 -18.98 -19.04
C ALA A 14 44.88 -19.58 -18.81
N ARG A 15 44.82 -20.81 -18.28
CA ARG A 15 43.54 -21.45 -17.91
C ARG A 15 42.91 -20.81 -16.69
N LEU A 16 43.70 -20.50 -15.66
CA LEU A 16 43.23 -19.84 -14.44
C LEU A 16 42.74 -18.41 -14.69
N GLU A 17 43.39 -17.65 -15.58
CA GLU A 17 42.93 -16.30 -15.94
C GLU A 17 41.57 -16.32 -16.62
N LYS A 18 41.34 -17.29 -17.52
CA LYS A 18 40.06 -17.45 -18.20
C LYS A 18 38.96 -17.79 -17.21
N GLU A 19 39.21 -18.71 -16.28
CA GLU A 19 38.25 -19.08 -15.23
C GLU A 19 37.97 -17.90 -14.28
N ALA A 20 38.97 -17.10 -13.95
CA ALA A 20 38.82 -15.94 -13.07
C ALA A 20 37.91 -14.85 -13.66
N ILE A 21 37.92 -14.65 -14.99
CA ILE A 21 37.06 -13.67 -15.66
C ILE A 21 35.59 -14.09 -15.57
N TRP A 22 35.29 -15.38 -15.83
CA TRP A 22 33.92 -15.91 -15.71
C TRP A 22 33.41 -15.84 -14.26
N LEU A 23 34.27 -16.15 -13.29
CA LEU A 23 33.91 -16.09 -11.88
C LEU A 23 33.60 -14.66 -11.42
N ARG A 24 34.42 -13.69 -11.83
CA ARG A 24 34.20 -12.27 -11.52
C ARG A 24 32.91 -11.74 -12.16
N ALA A 25 32.65 -12.09 -13.41
CA ALA A 25 31.42 -11.71 -14.10
C ALA A 25 30.18 -12.29 -13.39
N GLY A 26 30.25 -13.56 -12.95
CA GLY A 26 29.17 -14.19 -12.17
C GLY A 26 28.92 -13.51 -10.83
N ILE A 27 29.97 -13.15 -10.09
CA ILE A 27 29.85 -12.43 -8.80
C ILE A 27 29.21 -11.06 -9.00
N ILE A 28 29.66 -10.29 -10.00
CA ILE A 28 29.10 -8.96 -10.29
C ILE A 28 27.62 -9.07 -10.64
N LEU A 29 27.25 -10.04 -11.49
CA LEU A 29 25.85 -10.26 -11.86
C LEU A 29 25.00 -10.61 -10.63
N ALA A 30 25.48 -11.49 -9.76
CA ALA A 30 24.77 -11.87 -8.53
C ALA A 30 24.56 -10.67 -7.59
N LEU A 31 25.56 -9.79 -7.44
CA LEU A 31 25.45 -8.57 -6.62
C LEU A 31 24.44 -7.58 -7.21
N VAL A 32 24.41 -7.41 -8.54
CA VAL A 32 23.43 -6.55 -9.21
C VAL A 32 22.01 -7.08 -8.98
N VAL A 33 21.78 -8.38 -9.14
CA VAL A 33 20.47 -8.99 -8.89
C VAL A 33 20.06 -8.81 -7.42
N LEU A 34 20.96 -9.04 -6.48
CA LEU A 34 20.69 -8.86 -5.05
C LEU A 34 20.31 -7.41 -4.73
N ALA A 35 21.03 -6.43 -5.29
CA ALA A 35 20.74 -5.01 -5.10
C ALA A 35 19.36 -4.65 -5.66
N LEU A 36 19.00 -5.15 -6.85
CA LEU A 36 17.67 -4.93 -7.44
C LEU A 36 16.55 -5.52 -6.59
N VAL A 37 16.75 -6.73 -6.04
CA VAL A 37 15.78 -7.36 -5.12
C VAL A 37 15.65 -6.54 -3.85
N ALA A 38 16.75 -6.08 -3.25
CA ALA A 38 16.71 -5.24 -2.05
C ALA A 38 15.93 -3.93 -2.29
N VAL A 39 16.15 -3.27 -3.44
CA VAL A 39 15.40 -2.08 -3.84
C VAL A 39 13.92 -2.41 -4.02
N ALA A 40 13.57 -3.49 -4.71
CA ALA A 40 12.17 -3.90 -4.88
C ALA A 40 11.47 -4.19 -3.55
N VAL A 41 12.15 -4.87 -2.61
CA VAL A 41 11.61 -5.13 -1.27
C VAL A 41 11.40 -3.84 -0.48
N LEU A 42 12.31 -2.87 -0.59
CA LEU A 42 12.16 -1.56 0.06
C LEU A 42 11.00 -0.74 -0.54
N GLN A 43 10.80 -0.79 -1.86
CA GLN A 43 9.70 -0.09 -2.53
C GLN A 43 8.34 -0.71 -2.22
N LEU A 44 8.26 -2.04 -2.09
CA LEU A 44 7.05 -2.74 -1.62
C LEU A 44 6.72 -2.44 -0.15
N ARG A 45 7.66 -1.85 0.59
CA ARG A 45 7.52 -1.41 1.97
C ARG A 45 7.26 0.10 2.08
N ALA A 46 6.64 0.70 1.06
CA ALA A 46 6.09 2.04 1.14
C ALA A 46 5.18 2.17 2.39
N PRO A 47 5.17 3.34 3.04
CA PRO A 47 4.81 3.48 4.44
C PRO A 47 3.30 3.33 4.65
N VAL A 48 2.87 2.20 5.21
CA VAL A 48 1.58 2.10 5.91
C VAL A 48 1.61 2.90 7.23
N SER A 49 2.76 3.48 7.58
CA SER A 49 2.99 4.19 8.84
C SER A 49 2.31 5.56 8.94
N GLU A 50 1.84 6.17 7.85
CA GLU A 50 1.07 7.43 7.95
C GLU A 50 -0.37 7.22 8.46
N MET A 51 -0.89 5.98 8.48
CA MET A 51 -2.19 5.69 9.12
C MET A 51 -2.08 5.34 10.60
N ALA A 52 -0.89 4.98 11.10
CA ALA A 52 -0.73 4.56 12.49
C ALA A 52 -0.64 5.74 13.46
N ASP A 53 -0.03 6.86 13.06
CA ASP A 53 0.04 8.08 13.90
C ASP A 53 -1.27 8.89 13.90
N ALA A 54 -2.16 8.68 12.93
CA ALA A 54 -3.50 9.28 12.92
C ALA A 54 -4.46 8.63 13.94
N LEU A 55 -4.07 7.51 14.56
CA LEU A 55 -4.85 6.83 15.60
C LEU A 55 -4.45 7.24 17.02
N ALA A 56 -3.35 7.99 17.19
CA ALA A 56 -2.85 8.41 18.50
C ALA A 56 -3.45 9.74 18.99
N SER A 57 -4.23 10.42 18.16
CA SER A 57 -5.04 11.57 18.56
C SER A 57 -6.39 11.48 17.85
N PRO A 58 -7.54 11.56 18.54
CA PRO A 58 -8.85 11.66 17.88
C PRO A 58 -9.02 13.05 17.25
N ALA A 59 -8.06 13.49 16.46
CA ALA A 59 -8.23 14.62 15.57
C ALA A 59 -9.28 14.20 14.55
N THR A 60 -10.43 14.87 14.58
CA THR A 60 -11.54 14.61 13.67
C THR A 60 -11.07 14.85 12.24
N VAL A 61 -10.64 13.79 11.54
CA VAL A 61 -10.21 13.90 10.14
C VAL A 61 -11.45 14.21 9.30
N THR A 62 -11.54 15.45 8.84
CA THR A 62 -12.64 15.88 7.99
C THR A 62 -12.29 15.57 6.53
N VAL A 63 -12.95 14.56 5.97
CA VAL A 63 -12.85 14.25 4.53
C VAL A 63 -13.92 15.03 3.77
N LYS A 64 -13.53 15.79 2.75
CA LYS A 64 -14.46 16.51 1.87
C LYS A 64 -14.47 15.83 0.50
N ALA A 65 -15.64 15.35 0.09
CA ALA A 65 -15.86 14.78 -1.24
C ALA A 65 -17.22 15.23 -1.79
N ALA A 66 -17.35 15.29 -3.11
CA ALA A 66 -18.63 15.58 -3.76
C ALA A 66 -19.62 14.41 -3.65
N ARG A 67 -19.11 13.18 -3.46
CA ARG A 67 -19.89 11.95 -3.41
C ARG A 67 -19.16 10.92 -2.55
N PHE A 68 -19.90 10.28 -1.66
CA PHE A 68 -19.47 9.13 -0.87
C PHE A 68 -20.30 7.93 -1.29
N VAL A 69 -19.65 6.79 -1.52
CA VAL A 69 -20.31 5.56 -1.96
C VAL A 69 -19.99 4.45 -0.96
N VAL A 70 -21.02 3.75 -0.50
CA VAL A 70 -20.91 2.58 0.37
C VAL A 70 -21.01 1.35 -0.51
N LEU A 71 -19.97 0.52 -0.46
CA LEU A 71 -19.89 -0.75 -1.21
C LEU A 71 -20.07 -1.94 -0.26
N ASP A 72 -20.62 -3.04 -0.77
CA ASP A 72 -20.55 -4.33 -0.08
C ASP A 72 -19.22 -5.06 -0.35
N ALA A 73 -19.03 -6.21 0.31
CA ALA A 73 -17.82 -7.02 0.17
C ALA A 73 -17.57 -7.55 -1.26
N LYS A 74 -18.57 -7.49 -2.14
CA LYS A 74 -18.48 -7.89 -3.55
C LYS A 74 -18.29 -6.69 -4.48
N GLY A 75 -18.21 -5.48 -3.93
CA GLY A 75 -18.06 -4.23 -4.68
C GLY A 75 -19.36 -3.63 -5.21
N ASN A 76 -20.54 -4.14 -4.80
CA ASN A 76 -21.82 -3.55 -5.23
C ASN A 76 -22.16 -2.33 -4.39
N VAL A 77 -22.75 -1.31 -5.02
CA VAL A 77 -23.22 -0.10 -4.32
C VAL A 77 -24.42 -0.42 -3.44
N ARG A 78 -24.34 -0.05 -2.16
CA ARG A 78 -25.40 -0.20 -1.15
C ARG A 78 -25.97 1.12 -0.67
N GLY A 79 -25.18 2.17 -0.78
CA GLY A 79 -25.63 3.51 -0.45
C GLY A 79 -24.75 4.56 -1.07
N GLU A 80 -25.30 5.75 -1.19
CA GLU A 80 -24.62 6.91 -1.72
C GLU A 80 -25.05 8.14 -0.95
N PHE A 81 -24.08 8.97 -0.59
CA PHE A 81 -24.31 10.31 -0.09
C PHE A 81 -23.68 11.33 -1.03
N GLY A 82 -24.47 12.28 -1.48
CA GLY A 82 -24.01 13.28 -2.44
C GLY A 82 -25.05 14.34 -2.71
N VAL A 83 -24.86 15.04 -3.82
CA VAL A 83 -25.77 16.07 -4.30
C VAL A 83 -26.41 15.57 -5.60
N LYS A 84 -27.75 15.56 -5.64
CA LYS A 84 -28.53 15.20 -6.82
C LYS A 84 -29.39 16.39 -7.24
N GLY A 85 -29.06 16.99 -8.39
CA GLY A 85 -29.58 18.31 -8.74
C GLY A 85 -29.04 19.36 -7.77
N ASP A 86 -29.92 20.13 -7.12
CA ASP A 86 -29.55 21.17 -6.15
C ASP A 86 -29.76 20.74 -4.69
N ALA A 87 -30.02 19.45 -4.44
CA ALA A 87 -30.31 18.92 -3.10
C ALA A 87 -29.31 17.85 -2.67
N ALA A 88 -28.83 17.95 -1.43
CA ALA A 88 -28.09 16.87 -0.80
C ALA A 88 -29.03 15.73 -0.43
N CYS A 89 -28.63 14.49 -0.74
CA CYS A 89 -29.43 13.30 -0.49
C CYS A 89 -28.58 12.08 -0.12
N VAL A 90 -29.20 11.17 0.62
CA VAL A 90 -28.72 9.80 0.83
C VAL A 90 -29.61 8.87 0.01
N GLU A 91 -29.03 8.08 -0.89
CA GLU A 91 -29.73 7.00 -1.57
C GLU A 91 -29.27 5.65 -1.02
N LEU A 92 -30.22 4.74 -0.81
CA LEU A 92 -29.95 3.35 -0.42
C LEU A 92 -30.37 2.43 -1.56
N PHE A 93 -29.55 1.40 -1.80
CA PHE A 93 -29.76 0.44 -2.89
C PHE A 93 -29.91 -0.98 -2.34
N ASP A 94 -30.81 -1.76 -2.95
CA ASP A 94 -30.95 -3.17 -2.66
C ASP A 94 -29.82 -4.02 -3.30
N ALA A 95 -29.92 -5.36 -3.18
CA ALA A 95 -28.94 -6.28 -3.76
C ALA A 95 -28.92 -6.33 -5.30
N SER A 96 -29.94 -5.80 -5.95
CA SER A 96 -30.00 -5.65 -7.40
C SER A 96 -29.49 -4.29 -7.89
N GLY A 97 -29.14 -3.38 -6.97
CA GLY A 97 -28.76 -2.01 -7.29
C GLY A 97 -29.97 -1.09 -7.54
N LYS A 98 -31.17 -1.51 -7.16
CA LYS A 98 -32.37 -0.66 -7.27
C LYS A 98 -32.47 0.23 -6.04
N SER A 99 -32.75 1.52 -6.25
CA SER A 99 -32.96 2.47 -5.17
C SER A 99 -34.21 2.09 -4.37
N ILE A 100 -34.03 1.90 -3.07
CA ILE A 100 -35.10 1.56 -2.12
C ILE A 100 -35.53 2.77 -1.28
N CYS A 101 -34.66 3.75 -1.11
CA CYS A 101 -34.93 4.92 -0.30
C CYS A 101 -34.06 6.09 -0.74
N THR A 102 -34.66 7.29 -0.81
CA THR A 102 -33.95 8.56 -0.98
C THR A 102 -34.32 9.46 0.18
N ILE A 103 -33.34 9.81 1.01
CA ILE A 103 -33.52 10.68 2.17
C ILE A 103 -32.90 12.04 1.81
N PRO A 104 -33.69 13.12 1.71
CA PRO A 104 -33.14 14.44 1.53
C PRO A 104 -32.42 14.86 2.82
N ALA A 105 -31.28 15.55 2.70
CA ALA A 105 -30.51 15.98 3.86
C ALA A 105 -31.30 16.92 4.78
N SER A 106 -32.28 17.65 4.25
CA SER A 106 -33.20 18.49 5.03
C SER A 106 -34.14 17.71 5.94
N ALA A 107 -34.38 16.41 5.67
CA ALA A 107 -35.19 15.53 6.52
C ALA A 107 -34.35 14.74 7.54
N ALA A 108 -33.01 14.83 7.47
CA ALA A 108 -32.12 14.17 8.41
C ALA A 108 -31.95 15.05 9.66
N THR A 109 -32.65 14.70 10.74
CA THR A 109 -32.36 15.29 12.06
C THR A 109 -30.93 14.90 12.44
N PRO A 110 -30.01 15.86 12.69
CA PRO A 110 -28.66 15.51 13.14
C PRO A 110 -28.77 14.73 14.44
N ALA A 111 -28.09 13.58 14.52
CA ALA A 111 -28.04 12.81 15.74
C ALA A 111 -27.52 13.71 16.88
N PRO A 112 -28.11 13.63 18.08
CA PRO A 112 -27.61 14.38 19.23
C PRO A 112 -26.14 14.03 19.43
N LYS A 113 -25.29 15.06 19.53
CA LYS A 113 -23.89 14.85 19.92
C LYS A 113 -23.92 14.14 21.26
N GLU A 114 -23.55 12.86 21.30
CA GLU A 114 -23.26 12.20 22.55
C GLU A 114 -22.10 12.98 23.18
N ALA A 115 -22.43 13.78 24.19
CA ALA A 115 -21.45 14.45 25.01
C ALA A 115 -20.64 13.33 25.69
N GLY A 116 -19.41 13.15 25.23
CA GLY A 116 -18.48 12.16 25.77
C GLY A 116 -18.44 12.29 27.29
N GLY A 117 -19.01 11.28 27.95
CA GLY A 117 -19.01 11.18 29.41
C GLY A 117 -17.62 10.82 29.90
N ALA A 118 -16.77 11.83 30.07
CA ALA A 118 -15.65 11.74 30.99
C ALA A 118 -16.21 11.84 32.42
N LYS A 119 -16.62 10.70 32.99
CA LYS A 119 -16.65 10.54 34.45
C LYS A 119 -15.35 9.84 34.83
N GLU A 120 -14.33 10.64 35.13
CA GLU A 120 -13.24 10.21 35.99
C GLU A 120 -13.83 9.72 37.31
N ALA A 121 -13.56 8.45 37.62
CA ALA A 121 -13.76 7.89 38.93
C ALA A 121 -12.55 8.28 39.78
N GLU A 122 -12.70 9.31 40.61
CA GLU A 122 -11.78 9.57 41.71
C GLU A 122 -12.15 8.63 42.87
N LYS A 123 -11.15 7.89 43.36
CA LYS A 123 -11.23 6.96 44.48
C LYS A 123 -10.12 7.29 45.47
#